data_AF-A0A534U1V5-F1
#
_entry.id   AF-A0A534U1V5-F1
#
_cell.length_a   1.000
_cell.length_b   1.000
_cell.length_c   1.000
_cell.angle_alpha   90.00
_cell.angle_beta   90.00
_cell.angle_gamma   90.00
#
_symmetry.space_group_name_H-M   'P 1'
#
loop_
_entity.id
_entity.type
_entity.pdbx_description
1 polymer ?
#
loop_
_entity_poly.entity_id
_entity_poly.type
_entity_poly.pdbx_seq_one_letter_code
_entity_poly.pdbx_strand_id
1 'polypeptide(L)'
;MKNPRVVFRHFSGSGPLSIYWHDGPYGDAVEAAKGRGVAWLAPNGELLGVELDDVRWLRDEQSLELRNGDVVAVRVVRGKVTVRVKWSGRKPRAA
;
A
#
# COMPACT_ATOMS: atom_id res chain seq x y z
N MET A 1 -13.46 -6.69 6.47
CA MET A 1 -12.68 -6.47 5.24
C MET A 1 -12.06 -7.77 4.81
N LYS A 2 -11.94 -8.02 3.50
CA LYS A 2 -11.16 -9.16 2.99
C LYS A 2 -9.70 -8.99 3.41
N ASN A 3 -8.99 -10.10 3.62
CA ASN A 3 -7.55 -10.05 3.82
C ASN A 3 -6.89 -9.46 2.58
N PRO A 4 -5.99 -8.47 2.71
CA PRO A 4 -5.31 -7.94 1.54
C PRO A 4 -4.45 -9.02 0.90
N ARG A 5 -4.43 -9.03 -0.43
CA ARG A 5 -3.47 -9.81 -1.20
C ARG A 5 -2.13 -9.09 -1.15
N VAL A 6 -1.13 -9.75 -0.59
CA VAL A 6 0.24 -9.25 -0.53
C VAL A 6 1.11 -9.99 -1.54
N VAL A 7 1.83 -9.25 -2.37
CA VAL A 7 2.75 -9.78 -3.39
C VAL A 7 4.12 -9.13 -3.17
N PHE A 8 5.08 -9.92 -2.68
CA PHE A 8 6.43 -9.45 -2.42
C PHE A 8 7.42 -10.07 -3.40
N ARG A 9 7.84 -9.30 -4.40
CA ARG A 9 8.72 -9.77 -5.49
C ARG A 9 10.16 -9.33 -5.25
N HIS A 10 10.74 -9.76 -4.14
CA HIS A 10 12.12 -9.39 -3.83
C HIS A 10 13.13 -10.18 -4.68
N PHE A 11 14.23 -9.53 -5.04
CA PHE A 11 15.40 -10.15 -5.64
C PHE A 11 16.63 -9.75 -4.83
N SER A 12 17.48 -10.71 -4.48
CA SER A 12 18.69 -10.46 -3.68
C SER A 12 18.44 -9.72 -2.33
N GLY A 13 17.26 -9.89 -1.74
CA GLY A 13 16.96 -9.40 -0.38
C GLY A 13 16.21 -8.07 -0.30
N SER A 14 15.90 -7.40 -1.40
CA SER A 14 14.92 -6.31 -1.43
C SER A 14 14.13 -6.28 -2.74
N GLY A 15 13.10 -5.45 -2.81
CA GLY A 15 12.33 -5.24 -4.04
C GLY A 15 10.93 -4.72 -3.77
N PRO A 16 10.09 -4.67 -4.80
CA PRO A 16 8.77 -4.07 -4.69
C PRO A 16 7.82 -4.94 -3.87
N LEU A 17 6.99 -4.29 -3.07
CA LEU A 17 5.93 -4.89 -2.28
C LEU A 17 4.59 -4.30 -2.68
N SER A 18 3.75 -5.12 -3.31
CA SER A 18 2.40 -4.73 -3.73
C SER A 18 1.36 -5.28 -2.76
N ILE A 19 0.37 -4.47 -2.39
CA ILE A 19 -0.70 -4.82 -1.46
C ILE A 19 -2.03 -4.39 -2.07
N TYR A 20 -2.97 -5.33 -2.23
CA TYR A 20 -4.25 -5.09 -2.88
C TYR A 20 -5.42 -5.52 -2.00
N TRP A 21 -6.46 -4.70 -1.92
CA TRP A 21 -7.69 -5.00 -1.18
C TRP A 21 -8.85 -5.44 -2.09
N HIS A 22 -8.72 -5.21 -3.40
CA HIS A 22 -9.74 -5.49 -4.41
C HIS A 22 -9.12 -6.21 -5.61
N ASP A 23 -9.88 -7.08 -6.28
CA ASP A 23 -9.49 -7.72 -7.53
C ASP A 23 -10.04 -6.89 -8.70
N GLY A 24 -9.18 -6.28 -9.54
CA GLY A 24 -9.66 -5.52 -10.71
C GLY A 24 -8.61 -4.61 -11.35
N PRO A 25 -8.91 -4.01 -12.52
CA PRO A 25 -8.05 -3.02 -13.14
C PRO A 25 -8.00 -1.78 -12.24
N TYR A 26 -6.84 -1.53 -11.65
CA TYR A 26 -6.63 -0.35 -10.85
C TYR A 26 -6.49 0.86 -11.78
N GLY A 27 -7.06 2.00 -11.40
CA GLY A 27 -6.98 3.24 -12.19
C GLY A 27 -5.57 3.81 -12.27
N ASP A 28 -5.44 5.11 -12.43
CA ASP A 28 -4.11 5.74 -12.45
C ASP A 28 -3.44 5.64 -11.08
N ALA A 29 -2.15 5.30 -11.09
CA ALA A 29 -1.33 5.30 -9.88
C ALA A 29 -1.08 6.74 -9.43
N VAL A 30 -1.16 6.98 -8.13
CA VAL A 30 -0.90 8.27 -7.51
C VAL A 30 0.26 8.13 -6.54
N GLU A 31 1.29 8.96 -6.72
CA GLU A 31 2.43 9.03 -5.81
C GLU A 31 1.97 9.33 -4.38
N ALA A 32 2.56 8.62 -3.41
CA ALA A 32 2.39 8.91 -2.01
C ALA A 32 2.82 10.35 -1.70
N ALA A 33 2.12 11.00 -0.77
CA ALA A 33 2.51 12.33 -0.28
C ALA A 33 3.80 12.26 0.55
N LYS A 34 4.02 11.16 1.28
CA LYS A 34 5.28 10.82 1.95
C LYS A 34 5.54 9.32 1.89
N GLY A 35 6.81 8.95 1.87
CA GLY A 35 7.27 7.57 1.65
C GLY A 35 7.67 7.34 0.19
N ARG A 36 8.06 6.10 -0.15
CA ARG A 36 8.47 5.69 -1.50
C ARG A 36 7.50 4.65 -2.03
N GLY A 37 6.68 5.06 -2.98
CA GLY A 37 5.67 4.19 -3.57
C GLY A 37 4.42 4.92 -4.02
N VAL A 38 3.52 4.15 -4.61
CA VAL A 38 2.29 4.64 -5.22
C VAL A 38 1.06 3.98 -4.62
N ALA A 39 -0.09 4.62 -4.79
CA ALA A 39 -1.39 4.09 -4.42
C ALA A 39 -2.38 4.18 -5.58
N TRP A 40 -3.29 3.21 -5.62
CA TRP A 40 -4.45 3.23 -6.50
C TRP A 40 -5.69 3.56 -5.68
N LEU A 41 -6.37 4.62 -6.05
CA LEU A 41 -7.60 5.07 -5.41
C LEU A 41 -8.75 4.95 -6.40
N ALA A 42 -9.91 4.50 -5.94
CA ALA A 42 -11.14 4.65 -6.70
C ALA A 42 -11.53 6.15 -6.77
N PRO A 43 -12.40 6.56 -7.71
CA PRO A 43 -12.85 7.95 -7.81
C PRO A 43 -13.46 8.51 -6.52
N ASN A 44 -14.05 7.64 -5.69
CA ASN A 44 -14.62 8.00 -4.39
C ASN A 44 -13.56 8.18 -3.27
N GLY A 45 -12.29 7.92 -3.56
CA GLY A 45 -11.17 7.98 -2.61
C GLY A 45 -10.91 6.68 -1.84
N GLU A 46 -11.61 5.59 -2.14
CA GLU A 46 -11.36 4.26 -1.55
C GLU A 46 -9.99 3.72 -2.00
N LEU A 47 -9.22 3.19 -1.06
CA LEU A 47 -7.90 2.60 -1.32
C LEU A 47 -8.04 1.21 -1.93
N LEU A 48 -7.61 1.06 -3.18
CA LEU A 48 -7.68 -0.20 -3.91
C LEU A 48 -6.40 -1.04 -3.73
N GLY A 49 -5.26 -0.38 -3.70
CA GLY A 49 -3.96 -1.01 -3.50
C GLY A 49 -2.83 0.01 -3.34
N VAL A 50 -1.66 -0.49 -2.96
CA VAL A 50 -0.40 0.26 -2.91
C VAL A 50 0.75 -0.59 -3.43
N GLU A 51 1.80 0.08 -3.89
CA GLU A 51 3.11 -0.54 -4.14
C GLU A 51 4.19 0.30 -3.46
N LEU A 52 5.04 -0.36 -2.69
CA LEU A 52 6.27 0.21 -2.11
C LEU A 52 7.44 -0.21 -2.99
N ASP A 53 8.31 0.73 -3.37
CA ASP A 53 9.32 0.51 -4.41
C ASP A 53 10.43 -0.47 -4.00
N ASP A 54 10.98 -0.30 -2.80
CA ASP A 54 12.15 -1.03 -2.32
C ASP A 54 11.98 -1.36 -0.84
N VAL A 55 11.57 -2.61 -0.59
CA VAL A 55 11.31 -3.17 0.74
C VAL A 55 12.29 -4.30 1.01
N ARG A 56 12.97 -4.26 2.17
CA ARG A 56 13.93 -5.27 2.59
C ARG A 56 13.25 -6.53 3.11
N TRP A 57 13.69 -7.69 2.62
CA TRP A 57 13.17 -8.99 3.01
C TRP A 57 13.46 -9.35 4.47
N LEU A 58 14.68 -9.07 4.94
CA LEU A 58 15.11 -9.53 6.27
C LEU A 58 14.36 -8.80 7.39
N ARG A 59 14.33 -7.46 7.32
CA ARG A 59 13.63 -6.58 8.24
C ARG A 59 13.42 -5.23 7.58
N ASP A 60 12.18 -4.76 7.59
CA ASP A 60 11.85 -3.41 7.13
C ASP A 60 10.63 -2.86 7.88
N GLU A 61 10.56 -1.54 7.99
CA GLU A 61 9.41 -0.81 8.53
C GLU A 61 9.26 0.49 7.75
N GLN A 62 8.17 0.60 7.00
CA GLN A 62 7.91 1.73 6.12
C GLN A 62 6.46 2.18 6.25
N SER A 63 6.20 3.43 5.90
CA SER A 63 4.85 3.97 5.79
C SER A 63 4.69 4.79 4.51
N LEU A 64 3.51 4.70 3.92
CA LEU A 64 3.05 5.59 2.86
C LEU A 64 1.94 6.47 3.43
N GLU A 65 2.14 7.79 3.40
CA GLU A 65 1.09 8.78 3.65
C GLU A 65 0.49 9.16 2.30
N LEU A 66 -0.80 8.92 2.11
CA LEU A 66 -1.49 9.16 0.85
C LEU A 66 -2.07 10.58 0.82
N ARG A 67 -2.33 11.10 -0.38
CA ARG A 67 -2.89 12.47 -0.56
C ARG A 67 -4.27 12.65 0.09
N ASN A 68 -5.04 11.58 0.23
CA ASN A 68 -6.34 11.59 0.91
C ASN A 68 -6.21 11.56 2.45
N GLY A 69 -4.98 11.49 2.98
CA GLY A 69 -4.66 11.47 4.41
C GLY A 69 -4.60 10.06 5.03
N ASP A 70 -4.87 9.01 4.26
CA ASP A 70 -4.72 7.64 4.74
C ASP A 70 -3.24 7.28 4.88
N VAL A 71 -2.93 6.40 5.84
CA VAL A 71 -1.58 5.93 6.08
C VAL A 71 -1.53 4.42 6.00
N VAL A 72 -0.70 3.90 5.10
CA VAL A 72 -0.41 2.47 5.00
C VAL A 72 0.95 2.21 5.65
N ALA A 73 0.96 1.46 6.74
CA ALA A 73 2.17 1.03 7.42
C ALA A 73 2.46 -0.44 7.12
N VAL A 74 3.70 -0.71 6.76
CA VAL A 74 4.22 -2.05 6.45
C VAL A 74 5.33 -2.39 7.41
N ARG A 75 5.29 -3.61 7.93
CA ARG A 75 6.40 -4.22 8.66
C ARG A 75 6.75 -5.56 8.05
N VAL A 76 8.02 -5.74 7.70
CA VAL A 76 8.55 -7.01 7.18
C VAL A 76 9.50 -7.62 8.19
N VAL A 77 9.36 -8.92 8.42
CA VAL A 77 10.32 -9.74 9.18
C VAL A 77 10.52 -11.07 8.47
N ARG A 78 11.71 -11.31 7.90
CA ARG A 78 12.06 -12.54 7.15
C ARG A 78 11.00 -12.91 6.11
N GLY A 79 10.63 -11.93 5.27
CA GLY A 79 9.62 -12.07 4.23
C GLY A 79 8.17 -12.05 4.71
N LYS A 80 7.90 -12.20 6.02
CA LYS A 80 6.56 -12.05 6.56
C LYS A 80 6.16 -10.58 6.58
N VAL A 81 5.11 -10.24 5.86
CA VAL A 81 4.60 -8.87 5.74
C VAL A 81 3.39 -8.69 6.65
N THR A 82 3.41 -7.63 7.45
CA THR A 82 2.27 -7.15 8.23
C THR A 82 1.86 -5.79 7.70
N VAL A 83 0.60 -5.62 7.35
CA VAL A 83 0.05 -4.36 6.82
C VAL A 83 -0.96 -3.80 7.80
N ARG A 84 -0.87 -2.50 8.07
CA ARG A 84 -1.87 -1.74 8.84
C ARG A 84 -2.27 -0.50 8.05
N VAL A 85 -3.56 -0.23 8.00
CA VAL A 85 -4.08 1.00 7.38
C VAL A 85 -4.73 1.85 8.45
N LYS A 86 -4.30 3.11 8.55
CA LYS A 86 -4.96 4.13 9.35
C LYS A 86 -5.73 5.04 8.40
N TRP A 87 -7.05 4.97 8.48
CA TRP A 87 -7.94 5.79 7.67
C TRP A 87 -8.05 7.20 8.26
N SER A 88 -8.05 8.23 7.42
CA SER A 88 -8.17 9.63 7.84
C SER A 88 -9.56 9.98 8.40
N GLY A 89 -10.53 9.07 8.34
CA GLY A 89 -11.90 9.27 8.80
C GLY A 89 -12.76 10.09 7.84
N ARG A 90 -12.19 10.59 6.73
CA ARG A 90 -12.97 11.16 5.63
C ARG A 90 -13.72 10.02 4.95
N LYS A 91 -15.05 10.10 4.95
CA LYS A 91 -15.89 9.15 4.18
C LYS A 91 -15.48 9.26 2.70
N PRO A 92 -15.40 8.12 1.97
CA PRO A 92 -15.30 8.16 0.52
C PRO A 92 -16.39 9.09 -0.01
N ARG A 93 -16.01 10.11 -0.77
CA ARG A 93 -17.01 10.99 -1.39
C ARG A 93 -17.66 10.17 -2.49
N ALA A 94 -18.96 9.92 -2.39
CA ALA A 94 -19.70 9.42 -3.56
C ALA A 94 -19.43 10.39 -4.73
N ALA A 95 -19.05 9.82 -5.88
CA ALA A 95 -18.83 10.57 -7.11
C ALA A 95 -20.14 11.25 -7.55
#